data_AF-F9UGT4-F1
#
_entry.id   AF-F9UGT4-F1
#
_cell.length_a   1.000
_cell.length_b   1.000
_cell.length_c   1.000
_cell.angle_alpha   90.00
_cell.angle_beta   90.00
_cell.angle_gamma   90.00
#
_symmetry.space_group_name_H-M   'P 1'
#
loop_
_entity.id
_entity.type
_entity.pdbx_description
1 polymer ?
#
loop_
_entity_poly.entity_id
_entity_poly.type
_entity_poly.pdbx_seq_one_letter_code
_entity_poly.pdbx_strand_id
1 'polypeptide(L)'
;MRAIPIVFLAVLLASSATLAADAEALIRDGEAKIQAGELDAAVVVLREAVATDQGSALARLRLGGALLMKQDYSGAIEQFRETVRLDPNSANAFVGMSVAYLHSARYDLARAALDEAIRIDPDKRKEAEPLLAYIDRATARTDPAPGEPHPQH
;
A
#
# COMPACT_ATOMS: atom_id res chain seq x y z
N MET A 1 6.76 12.67 42.52
CA MET A 1 5.72 12.06 41.66
C MET A 1 4.82 13.18 41.14
N ARG A 2 4.93 13.57 39.87
CA ARG A 2 4.03 14.55 39.25
C ARG A 2 2.80 13.80 38.73
N ALA A 3 1.66 13.98 39.37
CA ALA A 3 0.39 13.45 38.88
C ALA A 3 0.07 14.13 37.55
N ILE A 4 -0.01 13.35 36.47
CA ILE A 4 -0.54 13.84 35.20
C ILE A 4 -2.03 14.13 35.45
N PRO A 5 -2.52 15.37 35.29
CA PRO A 5 -3.91 15.68 35.60
C PRO A 5 -4.81 14.92 34.62
N ILE A 6 -5.83 14.24 35.13
CA ILE A 6 -6.84 13.47 34.34
C ILE A 6 -7.46 14.33 33.21
N VAL A 7 -7.48 15.65 33.38
CA VAL A 7 -7.96 16.63 32.38
C VAL A 7 -7.09 16.65 31.11
N PHE A 8 -5.77 16.44 31.20
CA PHE A 8 -4.89 16.40 30.02
C PHE A 8 -5.06 15.14 29.18
N LEU A 9 -5.43 14.01 29.80
CA LEU A 9 -5.69 12.76 29.10
C LEU A 9 -7.03 12.81 28.34
N ALA A 10 -8.05 13.47 28.90
CA ALA A 10 -9.37 13.59 28.26
C ALA A 10 -9.36 14.52 27.03
N VAL A 11 -8.62 15.64 27.06
CA VAL A 11 -8.52 16.56 25.90
C VAL A 11 -7.74 15.92 24.75
N LEU A 12 -6.67 15.17 25.06
CA LEU A 12 -5.87 14.48 24.04
C LEU A 12 -6.68 13.37 23.32
N LEU A 13 -7.48 12.61 24.07
CA LEU A 13 -8.36 11.57 23.51
C LEU A 13 -9.50 12.15 22.67
N ALA A 14 -10.07 13.29 23.08
CA ALA A 14 -11.11 13.97 22.31
C ALA A 14 -10.57 14.51 20.98
N SER A 15 -9.40 15.15 20.97
CA SER A 15 -8.77 15.66 19.74
C SER A 15 -8.40 14.56 18.75
N SER A 16 -7.87 13.41 19.22
CA SER A 16 -7.58 12.29 18.32
C SER A 16 -8.83 11.66 17.73
N ALA A 17 -9.92 11.59 18.48
CA ALA A 17 -11.19 11.03 18.01
C ALA A 17 -11.85 11.92 16.93
N THR A 18 -11.76 13.25 17.08
CA THR A 18 -12.26 14.19 16.06
C THR A 18 -11.44 14.11 14.77
N LEU A 19 -10.10 14.08 14.86
CA LEU A 19 -9.24 13.93 13.69
C LEU A 19 -9.52 12.62 12.93
N ALA A 20 -9.73 11.51 13.65
CA ALA A 20 -10.07 10.23 13.04
C ALA A 20 -11.42 10.28 12.30
N ALA A 21 -12.46 10.88 12.89
CA ALA A 21 -13.76 11.01 12.26
C ALA A 21 -13.73 11.87 10.98
N ASP A 22 -12.97 12.97 11.01
CA ASP A 22 -12.77 13.84 9.85
C ASP A 22 -11.99 13.12 8.74
N ALA A 23 -10.93 12.38 9.11
CA ALA A 23 -10.17 11.56 8.17
C ALA A 23 -11.03 10.46 7.54
N GLU A 24 -11.89 9.78 8.31
CA GLU A 24 -12.82 8.78 7.78
C GLU A 24 -13.80 9.35 6.76
N ALA A 25 -14.31 10.57 6.99
CA ALA A 25 -15.19 11.23 6.02
C ALA A 25 -14.45 11.50 4.70
N LEU A 26 -13.21 11.99 4.78
CA LEU A 26 -12.35 12.20 3.61
C LEU A 26 -12.01 10.89 2.90
N ILE A 27 -11.76 9.79 3.64
CA ILE A 27 -11.53 8.47 3.05
C ILE A 27 -12.74 8.02 2.23
N ARG A 28 -13.96 8.14 2.79
CA ARG A 28 -15.19 7.75 2.08
C ARG A 28 -15.42 8.57 0.82
N ASP A 29 -15.16 9.87 0.85
CA ASP A 29 -15.25 10.72 -0.35
C ASP A 29 -14.19 10.33 -1.39
N GLY A 30 -12.94 10.11 -0.95
CA GLY A 30 -11.86 9.62 -1.81
C GLY A 30 -12.22 8.29 -2.49
N GLU A 31 -12.78 7.34 -1.76
CA GLU A 31 -13.27 6.07 -2.31
C GLU A 31 -14.42 6.27 -3.31
N ALA A 32 -15.39 7.14 -3.00
CA ALA A 32 -16.48 7.44 -3.93
C ALA A 32 -15.95 8.02 -5.24
N LYS A 33 -14.94 8.89 -5.18
CA LYS A 33 -14.25 9.45 -6.35
C LYS A 33 -13.49 8.40 -7.15
N ILE A 34 -12.85 7.43 -6.48
CA ILE A 34 -12.26 6.26 -7.15
C ILE A 34 -13.33 5.50 -7.93
N GLN A 35 -14.49 5.23 -7.31
CA GLN A 35 -15.60 4.53 -7.97
C GLN A 35 -16.17 5.31 -9.16
N ALA A 36 -16.17 6.64 -9.08
CA ALA A 36 -16.56 7.54 -10.17
C ALA A 36 -15.50 7.66 -11.28
N GLY A 37 -14.30 7.09 -11.11
CA GLY A 37 -13.17 7.23 -12.03
C GLY A 37 -12.46 8.59 -11.95
N GLU A 38 -12.82 9.43 -10.98
CA GLU A 38 -12.24 10.76 -10.76
C GLU A 38 -10.90 10.67 -10.00
N LEU A 39 -9.92 9.97 -10.57
CA LEU A 39 -8.68 9.60 -9.87
C LEU A 39 -7.85 10.80 -9.39
N ASP A 40 -7.81 11.89 -10.15
CA ASP A 40 -7.13 13.12 -9.72
C ASP A 40 -7.75 13.71 -8.46
N ALA A 41 -9.09 13.80 -8.44
CA ALA A 41 -9.82 14.32 -7.29
C ALA A 41 -9.70 13.37 -6.09
N ALA A 42 -9.75 12.05 -6.32
CA ALA A 42 -9.53 11.06 -5.28
C ALA A 42 -8.16 11.22 -4.60
N VAL A 43 -7.08 11.40 -5.38
CA VAL A 43 -5.74 11.61 -4.82
C VAL A 43 -5.66 12.88 -3.98
N VAL A 44 -6.31 13.97 -4.40
CA VAL A 44 -6.34 15.22 -3.61
C VAL A 44 -7.02 14.98 -2.27
N VAL A 45 -8.22 14.41 -2.27
CA VAL A 45 -8.99 14.16 -1.04
C VAL A 45 -8.29 13.16 -0.12
N LEU A 46 -7.68 12.11 -0.67
CA LEU A 46 -6.96 11.11 0.12
C LEU A 46 -5.65 11.65 0.70
N ARG A 47 -5.00 12.61 0.04
CA ARG A 47 -3.87 13.34 0.64
C ARG A 47 -4.31 14.21 1.81
N GLU A 48 -5.47 14.85 1.70
CA GLU A 48 -6.08 15.58 2.81
C GLU A 48 -6.40 14.63 3.98
N ALA A 49 -6.96 13.45 3.72
CA ALA A 49 -7.21 12.44 4.75
C ALA A 49 -5.93 12.06 5.52
N VAL A 50 -4.82 11.84 4.80
CA VAL A 50 -3.50 11.54 5.40
C VAL A 50 -2.93 12.74 6.16
N ALA A 51 -3.18 13.97 5.72
CA ALA A 51 -2.74 15.18 6.42
C ALA A 51 -3.52 15.40 7.73
N THR A 52 -4.83 15.09 7.72
CA THR A 52 -5.72 15.16 8.89
C THR A 52 -5.38 14.11 9.93
N ASP A 53 -5.12 12.87 9.50
CA ASP A 53 -4.63 11.80 10.37
C ASP A 53 -3.44 11.06 9.76
N GLN A 54 -2.24 11.46 10.19
CA GLN A 54 -0.98 10.86 9.73
C GLN A 54 -0.81 9.40 10.19
N GLY A 55 -1.54 8.98 11.23
CA GLY A 55 -1.57 7.63 11.79
C GLY A 55 -2.58 6.70 11.12
N SER A 56 -3.40 7.21 10.19
CA SER A 56 -4.39 6.41 9.49
C SER A 56 -3.75 5.50 8.43
N ALA A 57 -3.52 4.24 8.79
CA ALA A 57 -3.07 3.20 7.86
C ALA A 57 -4.05 3.04 6.68
N LEU A 58 -5.35 3.18 6.94
CA LEU A 58 -6.40 3.10 5.93
C LEU A 58 -6.35 4.26 4.93
N ALA A 59 -6.17 5.52 5.39
CA ALA A 59 -6.04 6.66 4.49
C ALA A 59 -4.85 6.47 3.53
N ARG A 60 -3.71 6.02 4.06
CA ARG A 60 -2.51 5.72 3.27
C ARG A 60 -2.73 4.56 2.30
N LEU A 61 -3.43 3.51 2.73
CA LEU A 61 -3.76 2.37 1.87
C LEU A 61 -4.61 2.83 0.67
N ARG A 62 -5.62 3.67 0.91
CA ARG A 62 -6.47 4.21 -0.16
C ARG A 62 -5.71 5.15 -1.07
N LEU A 63 -4.88 6.03 -0.52
CA LEU A 63 -4.04 6.91 -1.32
C LEU A 63 -3.08 6.10 -2.21
N GLY A 64 -2.44 5.07 -1.66
CA GLY A 64 -1.58 4.16 -2.41
C GLY A 64 -2.33 3.46 -3.54
N GLY A 65 -3.55 2.99 -3.28
CA GLY A 65 -4.43 2.41 -4.31
C GLY A 65 -4.78 3.39 -5.43
N ALA A 66 -5.16 4.62 -5.09
CA ALA A 66 -5.45 5.66 -6.07
C ALA A 66 -4.22 6.02 -6.93
N LEU A 67 -3.05 6.15 -6.31
CA LEU A 67 -1.78 6.40 -7.00
C LEU A 67 -1.40 5.25 -7.94
N LEU A 68 -1.65 4.00 -7.52
CA LEU A 68 -1.43 2.81 -8.34
C LEU A 68 -2.30 2.83 -9.61
N MET A 69 -3.60 3.18 -9.46
CA MET A 69 -4.51 3.35 -10.60
C MET A 69 -4.09 4.48 -11.52
N LYS A 70 -3.45 5.52 -10.97
CA LYS A 70 -2.82 6.62 -11.72
C LYS A 70 -1.45 6.28 -12.31
N GLN A 71 -0.97 5.05 -12.12
CA GLN A 71 0.35 4.60 -12.56
C GLN A 71 1.53 5.34 -11.91
N ASP A 72 1.30 6.06 -10.81
CA ASP A 72 2.38 6.59 -9.96
C ASP A 72 2.87 5.48 -9.03
N TYR A 73 3.66 4.57 -9.61
CA TYR A 73 4.15 3.39 -8.90
C TYR A 73 5.08 3.75 -7.73
N SER A 74 5.90 4.80 -7.89
CA SER A 74 6.76 5.32 -6.83
C SER A 74 5.96 5.83 -5.63
N GLY A 75 4.99 6.72 -5.88
CA GLY A 75 4.15 7.28 -4.82
C GLY A 75 3.29 6.20 -4.16
N ALA A 76 2.76 5.25 -4.94
CA ALA A 76 2.02 4.12 -4.40
C ALA A 76 2.87 3.26 -3.45
N ILE A 77 4.10 2.90 -3.83
CA ILE A 77 5.02 2.13 -2.98
C ILE A 77 5.29 2.87 -1.67
N GLU A 78 5.54 4.18 -1.70
CA GLU A 78 5.76 4.97 -0.49
C GLU A 78 4.56 4.91 0.46
N GLN A 79 3.34 5.09 -0.05
CA GLN A 79 2.15 5.04 0.79
C GLN A 79 1.89 3.65 1.36
N PHE A 80 2.07 2.60 0.56
CA PHE A 80 1.91 1.23 1.07
C PHE A 80 2.98 0.85 2.10
N ARG A 81 4.23 1.32 1.94
CA ARG A 81 5.26 1.11 2.97
C ARG A 81 4.88 1.78 4.29
N GLU A 82 4.34 2.98 4.25
CA GLU A 82 3.83 3.65 5.44
C GLU A 82 2.58 2.95 6.01
N THR A 83 1.70 2.39 5.17
CA THR A 83 0.61 1.53 5.63
C THR A 83 1.16 0.32 6.39
N VAL A 84 2.14 -0.41 5.84
CA VAL A 84 2.75 -1.57 6.51
C VAL A 84 3.49 -1.17 7.80
N ARG A 85 4.07 0.03 7.85
CA ARG A 85 4.71 0.55 9.08
C ARG A 85 3.68 0.77 10.20
N LEU A 86 2.48 1.22 9.87
CA LEU A 86 1.40 1.50 10.82
C LEU A 86 0.57 0.25 11.15
N ASP A 87 0.32 -0.58 10.14
CA ASP A 87 -0.38 -1.86 10.22
C ASP A 87 0.43 -2.96 9.48
N PRO A 88 1.31 -3.67 10.20
CA PRO A 88 2.12 -4.75 9.63
C PRO A 88 1.32 -5.92 9.08
N ASN A 89 0.03 -6.04 9.40
CA ASN A 89 -0.84 -7.12 8.94
C ASN A 89 -1.73 -6.70 7.76
N SER A 90 -1.40 -5.59 7.08
CA SER A 90 -2.15 -5.14 5.92
C SER A 90 -1.82 -5.95 4.66
N ALA A 91 -2.45 -7.11 4.47
CA ALA A 91 -2.23 -7.96 3.29
C ALA A 91 -2.50 -7.20 1.97
N ASN A 92 -3.50 -6.31 1.95
CA ASN A 92 -3.80 -5.47 0.80
C ASN A 92 -2.67 -4.47 0.45
N ALA A 93 -1.95 -3.95 1.44
CA ALA A 93 -0.80 -3.08 1.18
C ALA A 93 0.33 -3.85 0.49
N PHE A 94 0.59 -5.09 0.93
CA PHE A 94 1.57 -5.97 0.30
C PHE A 94 1.19 -6.35 -1.14
N VAL A 95 -0.09 -6.65 -1.39
CA VAL A 95 -0.58 -6.85 -2.76
C VAL A 95 -0.36 -5.59 -3.60
N GLY A 96 -0.73 -4.41 -3.10
CA GLY A 96 -0.51 -3.14 -3.79
C GLY A 96 0.96 -2.87 -4.12
N MET A 97 1.87 -3.13 -3.18
CA MET A 97 3.31 -3.04 -3.40
C MET A 97 3.78 -4.00 -4.49
N SER A 98 3.30 -5.24 -4.50
CA SER A 98 3.70 -6.22 -5.51
C SER A 98 3.35 -5.77 -6.93
N VAL A 99 2.17 -5.21 -7.12
CA VAL A 99 1.71 -4.70 -8.42
C VAL A 99 2.57 -3.50 -8.85
N ALA A 100 2.86 -2.57 -7.93
CA ALA A 100 3.74 -1.44 -8.23
C ALA A 100 5.18 -1.88 -8.58
N TYR A 101 5.71 -2.89 -7.88
CA TYR A 101 7.04 -3.46 -8.18
C TYR A 101 7.08 -4.19 -9.52
N LEU A 102 6.01 -4.90 -9.89
CA LEU A 102 5.88 -5.55 -11.20
C LEU A 102 5.97 -4.54 -12.34
N HIS A 103 5.27 -3.42 -12.22
CA HIS A 103 5.35 -2.34 -13.21
C HIS A 103 6.73 -1.68 -13.30
N SER A 104 7.55 -1.81 -12.25
CA SER A 104 8.94 -1.36 -12.22
C SER A 104 9.95 -2.47 -12.54
N ALA A 105 9.50 -3.65 -13.00
CA ALA A 105 10.30 -4.84 -13.28
C ALA A 105 11.16 -5.35 -12.10
N ARG A 106 10.76 -5.02 -10.85
CA ARG A 106 11.43 -5.47 -9.62
C ARG A 106 10.79 -6.78 -9.14
N TYR A 107 11.02 -7.85 -9.88
CA TYR A 107 10.32 -9.13 -9.76
C TYR A 107 10.55 -9.85 -8.42
N ASP A 108 11.77 -9.77 -7.91
CA ASP A 108 12.21 -10.24 -6.59
C ASP A 108 11.43 -9.55 -5.45
N LEU A 109 11.33 -8.22 -5.49
CA LEU A 109 10.55 -7.47 -4.50
C LEU A 109 9.04 -7.72 -4.64
N ALA A 110 8.54 -7.88 -5.87
CA ALA A 110 7.14 -8.19 -6.12
C ALA A 110 6.75 -9.56 -5.53
N ARG A 111 7.57 -10.59 -5.75
CA ARG A 111 7.36 -11.94 -5.20
C ARG A 111 7.36 -11.91 -3.68
N ALA A 112 8.37 -11.28 -3.07
CA ALA A 112 8.45 -11.17 -1.62
C ALA A 112 7.21 -10.50 -1.01
N ALA A 113 6.68 -9.46 -1.65
CA ALA A 113 5.45 -8.81 -1.21
C ALA A 113 4.22 -9.72 -1.34
N LEU A 114 4.08 -10.50 -2.42
CA LEU A 114 3.00 -11.47 -2.57
C LEU A 114 3.08 -12.60 -1.54
N ASP A 115 4.28 -13.13 -1.29
CA ASP A 115 4.50 -14.17 -0.30
C ASP A 115 4.08 -13.69 1.10
N GLU A 116 4.40 -12.44 1.44
CA GLU A 116 4.00 -11.82 2.71
C GLU A 116 2.49 -11.58 2.79
N ALA A 117 1.86 -11.12 1.70
CA ALA A 117 0.39 -11.00 1.64
C ALA A 117 -0.31 -12.34 1.90
N ILE A 118 0.19 -13.43 1.29
CA ILE A 118 -0.35 -14.79 1.45
C ILE A 118 -0.08 -15.34 2.86
N ARG A 119 1.06 -14.99 3.46
CA ARG A 119 1.41 -15.38 4.83
C ARG A 119 0.44 -14.77 5.84
N ILE A 120 0.07 -13.49 5.65
CA ILE A 120 -0.85 -12.76 6.52
C ILE A 120 -2.30 -13.21 6.28
N ASP A 121 -2.71 -13.27 5.03
CA ASP A 121 -4.05 -13.69 4.61
C ASP A 121 -3.94 -14.77 3.51
N PRO A 122 -4.10 -16.06 3.87
CA PRO A 122 -4.02 -17.16 2.92
C PRO A 122 -5.00 -17.07 1.75
N ASP A 123 -6.11 -16.34 1.88
CA ASP A 123 -7.09 -16.17 0.79
C ASP A 123 -6.54 -15.30 -0.35
N LYS A 124 -5.52 -14.48 -0.09
CA LYS A 124 -4.79 -13.73 -1.11
C LYS A 124 -4.05 -14.61 -2.11
N ARG A 125 -3.87 -15.90 -1.83
CA ARG A 125 -3.24 -16.84 -2.77
C ARG A 125 -3.91 -16.84 -4.14
N LYS A 126 -5.25 -16.83 -4.18
CA LYS A 126 -6.00 -16.85 -5.45
C LYS A 126 -5.80 -15.57 -6.26
N GLU A 127 -5.69 -14.44 -5.58
CA GLU A 127 -5.40 -13.13 -6.20
C GLU A 127 -3.93 -13.05 -6.67
N ALA A 128 -3.00 -13.62 -5.90
CA ALA A 128 -1.56 -13.60 -6.15
C ALA A 128 -1.11 -14.57 -7.26
N GLU A 129 -1.81 -15.68 -7.47
CA GLU A 129 -1.43 -16.74 -8.42
C GLU A 129 -1.10 -16.24 -9.84
N PRO A 130 -1.94 -15.42 -10.51
CA PRO A 130 -1.59 -14.91 -11.84
C PRO A 130 -0.35 -14.01 -11.83
N LEU A 131 -0.14 -13.25 -10.75
CA LEU A 131 1.02 -12.36 -10.59
C LEU A 131 2.30 -13.17 -10.37
N LEU A 132 2.26 -14.20 -9.52
CA LEU A 132 3.39 -15.12 -9.31
C LEU A 132 3.75 -15.86 -10.60
N ALA A 133 2.75 -16.36 -11.34
CA ALA A 133 2.98 -17.01 -12.63
C ALA A 133 3.55 -16.04 -13.68
N TYR A 134 3.21 -14.75 -13.62
CA TYR A 134 3.83 -13.73 -14.46
C TYR A 134 5.31 -13.52 -14.07
N ILE A 135 5.59 -13.39 -12.77
CA ILE A 135 6.95 -13.27 -12.23
C ILE A 135 7.83 -14.43 -12.70
N ASP A 136 7.39 -15.67 -12.51
CA ASP A 136 8.16 -16.87 -12.86
C ASP A 136 8.53 -16.91 -14.34
N ARG A 137 7.60 -16.54 -15.22
CA ARG A 137 7.87 -16.48 -16.67
C ARG A 137 8.83 -15.35 -17.03
N ALA A 138 8.74 -14.21 -16.34
CA ALA A 138 9.61 -13.07 -16.60
C ALA A 138 11.06 -13.38 -16.17
N THR A 139 11.25 -14.00 -15.01
CA THR A 139 12.58 -14.33 -14.48
C THR A 139 13.22 -15.52 -15.18
N ALA A 140 12.44 -16.52 -15.60
CA ALA A 140 12.96 -17.66 -16.37
C ALA A 140 13.49 -17.27 -17.76
N ARG A 141 13.07 -16.13 -18.32
CA ARG A 141 13.60 -15.59 -19.58
C ARG A 141 14.91 -14.83 -19.39
N THR A 142 15.17 -14.34 -18.19
CA THR A 142 16.36 -13.56 -17.86
C THR A 142 17.49 -14.41 -17.29
N ASP A 143 17.17 -15.61 -16.78
CA ASP A 143 18.19 -16.59 -16.41
C ASP A 143 18.76 -17.22 -17.68
N PRO A 144 20.08 -17.07 -17.96
CA PRO A 144 20.69 -17.82 -19.06
C PRO A 144 20.54 -19.32 -18.76
N ALA A 145 20.21 -20.11 -19.78
CA ALA A 145 20.07 -21.54 -19.62
C ALA A 145 21.35 -22.12 -18.98
N PRO A 146 21.23 -23.06 -18.01
CA PRO A 146 22.40 -23.65 -17.38
C PRO A 146 23.25 -24.35 -18.45
N GLY A 147 24.38 -23.73 -18.80
CA GLY A 147 25.33 -24.24 -19.80
C GLY A 147 25.56 -23.35 -21.03
N GLU A 148 24.89 -22.21 -21.19
CA GLU A 148 25.23 -21.30 -22.30
C GLU A 148 26.45 -20.42 -21.96
N PRO A 149 27.55 -20.48 -22.74
CA PRO A 149 28.70 -19.64 -22.51
C PRO A 149 28.32 -18.18 -22.74
N HIS A 150 28.63 -17.33 -21.76
CA HIS A 150 28.43 -15.88 -21.89
C HIS A 150 29.26 -15.36 -23.07
N PRO A 151 28.67 -14.58 -23.99
CA PRO A 151 29.42 -13.97 -25.07
C PRO A 151 30.47 -13.03 -24.46
N GLN A 152 31.73 -13.35 -24.69
CA GLN A 152 32.87 -12.52 -24.31
C GLN A 152 32.79 -11.24 -25.15
N HIS A 153 32.67 -10.09 -24.48
CA HIS A 153 32.88 -8.78 -25.08
C HIS A 153 34.38 -8.51 -25.23
#